data_AF-A0A7V5PH02-F1
#
_entry.id   AF-A0A7V5PH02-F1
#
_cell.length_a   1.000
_cell.length_b   1.000
_cell.length_c   1.000
_cell.angle_alpha   90.00
_cell.angle_beta   90.00
_cell.angle_gamma   90.00
#
_symmetry.space_group_name_H-M   'P 1'
#
loop_
_entity.id
_entity.type
_entity.pdbx_description
1 polymer ?
#
loop_
_entity_poly.entity_id
_entity_poly.type
_entity_poly.pdbx_seq_one_letter_code
_entity_poly.pdbx_strand_id
1 'polypeptide(L)'
;MAETWFRRAIAEGLTRLTALSLPGTPPAETIKLTREAWVEALWEGRAWVETDAERIAAGFRSLSRRIDRWPAPKALLDHLPPRPASLRLPHKPTPEQRERNRQKLRELVARALRKGVACNE
;
A
#
# COMPACT_ATOMS: atom_id res chain seq x y z
N MET A 1 -3.49 16.14 5.20
CA MET A 1 -4.14 16.13 3.87
C MET A 1 -3.89 14.78 3.22
N ALA A 2 -4.93 14.07 2.79
CA ALA A 2 -4.76 12.78 2.12
C ALA A 2 -4.08 12.92 0.76
N GLU A 3 -3.21 11.96 0.42
CA GLU A 3 -2.45 11.93 -0.82
C GLU A 3 -3.33 11.75 -2.06
N THR A 4 -2.88 12.26 -3.21
CA THR A 4 -3.64 12.27 -4.47
C THR A 4 -3.98 10.86 -4.95
N TRP A 5 -3.05 9.90 -4.85
CA TRP A 5 -3.29 8.52 -5.27
C TRP A 5 -4.41 7.87 -4.45
N PHE A 6 -4.50 8.18 -3.15
CA PHE A 6 -5.51 7.64 -2.25
C PHE A 6 -6.88 8.22 -2.56
N ARG A 7 -6.95 9.55 -2.72
CA ARG A 7 -8.16 10.26 -3.15
C ARG A 7 -8.72 9.70 -4.46
N ARG A 8 -7.84 9.42 -5.43
CA ARG A 8 -8.21 8.78 -6.71
C ARG A 8 -8.77 7.37 -6.49
N ALA A 9 -8.08 6.53 -5.71
CA ALA A 9 -8.53 5.16 -5.44
C ALA A 9 -9.92 5.11 -4.76
N ILE A 10 -10.18 6.02 -3.81
CA ILE A 10 -11.50 6.16 -3.19
C ILE A 10 -12.54 6.65 -4.20
N ALA A 11 -12.22 7.65 -5.03
CA ALA A 11 -13.14 8.17 -6.05
C ALA A 11 -13.57 7.09 -7.07
N GLU A 12 -12.63 6.28 -7.54
CA GLU A 12 -12.89 5.17 -8.47
C GLU A 12 -13.78 4.10 -7.82
N GLY A 13 -13.51 3.77 -6.56
CA GLY A 13 -14.33 2.83 -5.78
C GLY A 13 -15.77 3.33 -5.58
N LEU A 14 -15.94 4.59 -5.18
CA LEU A 14 -17.27 5.19 -5.00
C LEU A 14 -18.05 5.27 -6.30
N THR A 15 -17.40 5.59 -7.42
CA THR A 15 -18.03 5.56 -8.76
C THR A 15 -18.64 4.19 -9.06
N ARG A 16 -17.95 3.10 -8.70
CA ARG A 16 -18.47 1.73 -8.87
C ARG A 16 -19.68 1.47 -7.97
N LEU A 17 -19.65 1.93 -6.72
CA LEU A 17 -20.79 1.78 -5.81
C LEU A 17 -22.00 2.57 -6.30
N THR A 18 -21.82 3.80 -6.78
CA THR A 18 -22.92 4.61 -7.31
C THR A 18 -23.57 3.97 -8.52
N ALA A 19 -22.80 3.27 -9.36
CA ALA A 19 -23.33 2.57 -10.53
C ALA A 19 -24.29 1.43 -10.16
N LEU A 20 -24.19 0.87 -8.95
CA LEU A 20 -25.11 -0.16 -8.47
C LEU A 20 -26.48 0.40 -8.07
N SER A 21 -26.59 1.72 -7.84
CA SER A 21 -27.83 2.40 -7.45
C SER A 21 -28.57 1.73 -6.28
N LEU A 22 -27.82 1.26 -5.29
CA LEU A 22 -28.38 0.57 -4.12
C LEU A 22 -29.18 1.56 -3.25
N PRO A 23 -30.14 1.06 -2.44
CA PRO A 23 -30.82 1.88 -1.45
C PRO A 23 -29.81 2.62 -0.54
N GLY A 24 -30.04 3.93 -0.36
CA GLY A 24 -29.16 4.80 0.42
C GLY A 24 -27.99 5.41 -0.38
N THR A 25 -27.93 5.19 -1.70
CA THR A 25 -26.92 5.85 -2.56
C THR A 25 -27.07 7.37 -2.46
N PRO A 26 -25.98 8.13 -2.21
CA PRO A 26 -26.02 9.58 -2.16
C PRO A 26 -26.47 10.17 -3.50
N PRO A 27 -27.24 11.27 -3.50
CA PRO A 27 -27.56 12.03 -4.70
C PRO A 27 -26.30 12.49 -5.44
N ALA A 28 -26.40 12.62 -6.77
CA ALA A 28 -25.28 12.99 -7.64
C ALA A 28 -24.65 14.34 -7.26
N GLU A 29 -25.46 15.27 -6.74
CA GLU A 29 -25.05 16.59 -6.27
C GLU A 29 -24.16 16.51 -5.03
N THR A 30 -24.35 15.46 -4.22
CA THR A 30 -23.66 15.27 -2.93
C THR A 30 -22.54 14.23 -2.99
N ILE A 31 -22.36 13.54 -4.13
CA ILE A 31 -21.36 12.46 -4.23
C ILE A 31 -19.93 12.97 -4.01
N LYS A 32 -19.64 14.20 -4.44
CA LYS A 32 -18.34 14.84 -4.20
C LYS A 32 -18.08 15.02 -2.70
N LEU A 33 -19.07 15.49 -1.94
CA LEU A 33 -18.97 15.65 -0.49
C LEU A 33 -18.84 14.29 0.21
N THR A 34 -19.61 13.30 -0.26
CA THR A 34 -19.48 11.92 0.26
C THR A 34 -18.07 11.38 0.07
N ARG A 35 -17.45 11.63 -1.09
CA ARG A 35 -16.06 11.23 -1.33
C ARG A 35 -15.10 11.89 -0.34
N GLU A 36 -15.22 13.19 -0.09
CA GLU A 36 -14.34 13.88 0.86
C GLU A 36 -14.49 13.31 2.27
N ALA A 37 -15.72 13.06 2.72
CA ALA A 37 -15.99 12.43 4.02
C ALA A 37 -15.38 11.01 4.11
N TRP A 38 -15.45 10.22 3.03
CA TRP A 38 -14.79 8.91 2.96
C TRP A 38 -13.27 9.01 3.02
N VAL A 39 -12.68 9.97 2.28
CA VAL A 39 -11.24 10.20 2.29
C VAL A 39 -10.77 10.57 3.69
N GLU A 40 -11.44 11.50 4.35
CA GLU A 40 -11.13 11.93 5.71
C GLU A 40 -11.23 10.75 6.71
N ALA A 41 -12.38 10.06 6.72
CA ALA A 41 -12.63 8.96 7.64
C ALA A 41 -11.68 7.77 7.48
N LEU A 42 -11.17 7.52 6.26
CA LEU A 42 -10.31 6.37 5.98
C LEU A 42 -8.81 6.69 6.03
N TRP A 43 -8.43 7.94 5.80
CA TRP A 43 -7.04 8.36 5.78
C TRP A 43 -6.42 8.35 7.18
N GLU A 44 -7.17 8.83 8.17
CA GLU A 44 -6.68 8.94 9.54
C GLU A 44 -6.51 7.58 10.22
N GLY A 45 -5.47 7.46 11.06
CA GLY A 45 -5.21 6.26 11.86
C GLY A 45 -4.61 5.07 11.11
N ARG A 46 -4.25 5.22 9.83
CA ARG A 46 -3.62 4.15 9.02
C ARG A 46 -2.44 4.65 8.21
N ALA A 47 -1.38 3.85 8.19
CA ALA A 47 -0.19 4.08 7.36
C ALA A 47 -0.42 3.54 5.95
N TRP A 48 -1.16 4.31 5.16
CA TRP A 48 -1.38 4.06 3.74
C TRP A 48 -0.11 4.31 2.92
N VAL A 49 0.13 3.47 1.92
CA VAL A 49 1.22 3.64 0.94
C VAL A 49 0.66 3.46 -0.46
N GLU A 50 1.31 4.03 -1.49
CA GLU A 50 0.77 4.01 -2.86
C GLU A 50 0.47 2.60 -3.40
N THR A 51 1.26 1.59 -2.99
CA THR A 51 1.02 0.18 -3.32
C THR A 51 -0.29 -0.39 -2.76
N ASP A 52 -0.93 0.33 -1.83
CA ASP A 52 -2.24 -0.02 -1.28
C ASP A 52 -3.40 0.32 -2.24
N ALA A 53 -3.17 1.08 -3.31
CA ALA A 53 -4.20 1.44 -4.29
C ALA A 53 -4.92 0.22 -4.86
N GLU A 54 -4.18 -0.82 -5.26
CA GLU A 54 -4.78 -2.07 -5.78
C GLU A 54 -5.54 -2.82 -4.68
N ARG A 55 -5.07 -2.74 -3.43
CA ARG A 55 -5.76 -3.35 -2.28
C ARG A 55 -7.08 -2.65 -1.98
N ILE A 56 -7.12 -1.32 -2.10
CA ILE A 56 -8.35 -0.52 -2.01
C ILE A 56 -9.32 -0.90 -3.14
N ALA A 57 -8.84 -0.97 -4.38
CA ALA A 57 -9.65 -1.37 -5.53
C ALA A 57 -10.23 -2.79 -5.35
N ALA A 58 -9.42 -3.74 -4.87
CA ALA A 58 -9.87 -5.08 -4.52
C ALA A 58 -10.90 -5.09 -3.39
N GLY A 59 -10.72 -4.23 -2.38
CA GLY A 59 -11.68 -4.04 -1.29
C GLY A 59 -13.05 -3.58 -1.80
N PHE A 60 -13.08 -2.59 -2.69
CA PHE A 60 -14.34 -2.16 -3.33
C PHE A 60 -14.97 -3.28 -4.16
N ARG A 61 -14.19 -4.04 -4.94
CA ARG A 61 -14.72 -5.20 -5.70
C ARG A 61 -15.33 -6.25 -4.76
N SER A 62 -14.71 -6.52 -3.62
CA SER A 62 -15.23 -7.46 -2.62
C SER A 62 -16.51 -6.92 -1.97
N LEU A 63 -16.50 -5.65 -1.56
CA LEU A 63 -17.63 -4.94 -0.96
C LEU A 63 -18.85 -4.93 -1.88
N SER A 64 -18.69 -4.53 -3.14
CA SER A 64 -19.77 -4.47 -4.14
C SER A 64 -20.50 -5.81 -4.36
N ARG A 65 -19.87 -6.94 -4.06
CA ARG A 65 -20.48 -8.28 -4.21
C ARG A 65 -21.33 -8.70 -3.01
N ARG A 66 -21.24 -7.99 -1.89
CA ARG A 66 -21.75 -8.44 -0.59
C ARG A 66 -22.82 -7.52 0.02
N ILE A 67 -22.90 -6.29 -0.45
CA ILE A 67 -23.82 -5.28 0.09
C ILE A 67 -25.13 -5.23 -0.70
N ASP A 68 -26.21 -4.94 0.03
CA ASP A 68 -27.56 -4.71 -0.49
C ASP A 68 -28.00 -3.24 -0.32
N ARG A 69 -27.22 -2.44 0.42
CA ARG A 69 -27.43 -1.01 0.66
C ARG A 69 -26.11 -0.26 0.61
N TRP A 70 -26.21 1.06 0.46
CA TRP A 70 -25.04 1.93 0.49
C TRP A 70 -24.27 1.81 1.82
N PRO A 71 -22.96 1.54 1.79
CA PRO A 71 -22.19 1.22 2.98
C PRO A 71 -21.65 2.48 3.70
N ALA A 72 -21.27 2.30 4.97
CA ALA A 72 -20.40 3.25 5.67
C ALA A 72 -18.92 3.03 5.30
N PRO A 73 -18.03 4.03 5.46
CA PRO A 73 -16.60 3.89 5.11
C PRO A 73 -15.93 2.67 5.76
N LYS A 74 -16.27 2.34 7.01
CA LYS A 74 -15.72 1.17 7.73
C LYS A 74 -15.89 -0.13 6.95
N ALA A 75 -16.95 -0.28 6.16
CA ALA A 75 -17.25 -1.51 5.45
C ALA A 75 -16.19 -1.81 4.38
N LEU A 76 -15.54 -0.78 3.82
CA LEU A 76 -14.39 -0.98 2.96
C LEU A 76 -13.24 -1.64 3.72
N LEU A 77 -12.95 -1.18 4.95
CA LEU A 77 -11.89 -1.74 5.79
C LEU A 77 -12.13 -3.21 6.12
N ASP A 78 -13.38 -3.56 6.41
CA ASP A 78 -13.83 -4.93 6.68
C ASP A 78 -13.66 -5.87 5.47
N HIS A 79 -13.42 -5.32 4.27
CA HIS A 79 -13.29 -6.05 3.01
C HIS A 79 -11.96 -5.86 2.29
N LEU A 80 -11.02 -5.13 2.89
CA LEU A 80 -9.67 -5.06 2.34
C LEU A 80 -9.03 -6.46 2.37
N PRO A 81 -8.38 -6.89 1.27
CA PRO A 81 -7.49 -8.02 1.34
C PRO A 81 -6.40 -7.77 2.40
N PRO A 82 -5.77 -8.82 2.97
CA PRO A 82 -4.59 -8.63 3.78
C PRO A 82 -3.49 -7.91 2.99
N ARG A 83 -2.70 -7.07 3.65
CA ARG A 83 -1.51 -6.47 3.03
C ARG A 83 -0.59 -7.61 2.59
N PRO A 84 -0.01 -7.58 1.36
CA PRO A 84 0.96 -8.58 0.95
C PRO A 84 2.04 -8.71 2.02
N ALA A 85 2.36 -9.96 2.39
CA ALA A 85 3.35 -10.22 3.41
C ALA A 85 4.64 -9.49 3.04
N SER A 86 5.21 -8.74 3.99
CA SER A 86 6.54 -8.20 3.80
C SER A 86 7.49 -9.36 3.50
N LEU A 87 8.42 -9.14 2.57
CA LEU A 87 9.51 -10.08 2.37
C LEU A 87 10.16 -10.30 3.74
N ARG A 88 10.11 -11.54 4.22
CA ARG A 88 10.78 -11.89 5.47
C ARG A 88 12.25 -11.57 5.28
N LEU A 89 12.80 -10.76 6.17
CA LEU A 89 14.24 -10.59 6.21
C LEU A 89 14.88 -11.98 6.40
N PRO A 90 15.99 -12.27 5.70
CA PRO A 90 16.73 -13.48 5.97
C PRO A 90 17.12 -13.53 7.45
N HIS A 91 17.28 -14.75 7.98
CA HIS A 91 17.69 -14.96 9.36
C HIS A 91 18.97 -14.16 9.68
N LYS A 92 19.09 -13.68 10.92
CA LYS A 92 20.32 -13.02 11.37
C LYS A 92 21.48 -14.00 11.16
N PRO A 93 22.59 -13.57 10.51
CA PRO A 93 23.71 -14.48 10.28
C PRO A 93 24.29 -14.97 11.61
N THR A 94 24.63 -16.25 11.67
CA THR A 94 25.32 -16.86 12.82
C THR A 94 26.67 -16.17 13.08
N PRO A 95 27.26 -16.30 14.28
CA PRO A 95 28.59 -15.75 14.56
C PRO A 95 29.65 -16.13 13.51
N GLU A 96 29.65 -17.38 13.07
CA GLU A 96 30.58 -17.89 12.05
C GLU A 96 30.33 -17.27 10.67
N GLN A 97 29.06 -17.19 10.25
CA GLN A 97 28.70 -16.52 8.99
C GLN A 97 29.08 -15.04 9.03
N ARG A 98 28.94 -14.36 10.18
CA ARG A 98 29.36 -12.97 10.34
C ARG A 98 30.86 -12.82 10.16
N GLU A 99 31.67 -13.70 10.75
CA GLU A 99 33.12 -13.65 10.60
C GLU A 99 33.55 -13.93 9.15
N ARG A 100 32.98 -14.97 8.52
CA ARG A 100 33.24 -15.26 7.11
C ARG A 100 32.86 -14.10 6.19
N ASN A 101 31.72 -13.44 6.46
CA ASN A 101 31.28 -12.28 5.70
C ASN A 101 32.21 -11.07 5.90
N ARG A 102 32.72 -10.85 7.13
CA ARG A 102 33.71 -9.81 7.40
C ARG A 102 35.01 -10.04 6.64
N GLN A 103 35.51 -11.27 6.61
CA GLN A 103 36.73 -11.63 5.88
C GLN A 103 36.57 -11.39 4.38
N LYS A 104 35.49 -11.89 3.78
CA LYS A 104 35.15 -11.63 2.37
C LYS A 104 35.05 -10.15 2.06
N LEU A 105 34.44 -9.35 2.95
CA LEU A 105 34.32 -7.92 2.76
C LEU A 105 35.70 -7.24 2.75
N ARG A 106 36.60 -7.63 3.66
CA ARG A 106 37.99 -7.12 3.69
C ARG A 106 38.73 -7.46 2.40
N GLU A 107 38.61 -8.68 1.90
CA GLU A 107 39.22 -9.10 0.65
C GLU A 107 38.72 -8.30 -0.56
N LEU A 108 37.40 -8.08 -0.63
CA LEU A 108 36.78 -7.28 -1.69
C LEU A 108 37.25 -5.83 -1.66
N VAL A 109 37.33 -5.21 -0.46
CA VAL A 109 37.85 -3.85 -0.28
C VAL A 109 39.31 -3.76 -0.70
N ALA A 110 40.17 -4.70 -0.26
CA ALA A 110 41.58 -4.72 -0.65
C ALA A 110 41.77 -4.91 -2.16
N ARG A 111 40.93 -5.71 -2.81
CA ARG A 111 40.93 -5.86 -4.28
C ARG A 111 40.47 -4.58 -4.98
N ALA A 112 39.43 -3.92 -4.47
CA ALA A 112 38.93 -2.67 -5.03
C ALA A 112 39.95 -1.54 -4.94
N LEU A 113 40.63 -1.40 -3.78
CA LEU A 113 41.69 -0.41 -3.58
C LEU A 113 42.89 -0.64 -4.51
N ARG A 114 43.34 -1.90 -4.68
CA ARG A 114 44.41 -2.23 -5.64
C ARG A 114 44.04 -1.89 -7.08
N LYS A 115 42.78 -2.12 -7.48
CA LYS A 115 42.30 -1.74 -8.82
C LYS A 115 42.15 -0.23 -8.97
N GLY A 116 41.71 0.49 -7.94
CA GLY A 116 41.61 1.95 -7.96
C GLY A 116 42.98 2.63 -8.06
N VAL A 117 44.01 2.05 -7.45
CA VAL A 117 45.41 2.50 -7.59
C VAL A 117 45.95 2.24 -9.01
N ALA A 118 45.62 1.10 -9.62
CA ALA A 118 46.06 0.74 -10.97
C ALA A 118 45.34 1.48 -12.12
N CYS A 119 44.22 2.16 -11.86
CA CYS A 119 43.52 2.99 -12.86
C CYS A 119 43.89 4.49 -12.77
N ASN A 120 44.79 4.87 -11.86
CA ASN A 120 45.25 6.25 -11.65
C ASN A 120 46.71 6.47 -12.12
N GLU A 121 47.29 5.52 -12.84
CA GLU A 121 48.55 5.62 -13.61
C GLU A 121 48.24 5.61 -15.12
#